data_AF-A0A6J4UNE4-F1
#
_entry.id   AF-A0A6J4UNE4-F1
#
_cell.length_a   1.000
_cell.length_b   1.000
_cell.length_c   1.000
_cell.angle_alpha   90.00
_cell.angle_beta   90.00
_cell.angle_gamma   90.00
#
_symmetry.space_group_name_H-M   'P 1'
#
loop_
_entity.id
_entity.type
_entity.pdbx_description
1 polymer ?
#
loop_
_entity_poly.entity_id
_entity_poly.type
_entity_poly.pdbx_seq_one_letter_code
_entity_poly.pdbx_strand_id
1 'polypeptide(L)'
;MKLYLAGPMFTAAEASYNLALAARLRAHGFEVYCPNESEPINDKTRNDITARLIYEVDLAALEASNVLVCQVSEDSGTNWEAGYMDCLAKRVDRGRYFGVIGLATDIRLRTPPDPARTGAENQAGYVNPLVVGGLQGSLGVFLDEESMVARLLAVRDERER
;
A
#
# COMPACT_ATOMS: atom_id res chain seq x y z
N MET A 1 4.46 7.94 13.63
CA MET A 1 3.46 7.44 12.66
C MET A 1 3.80 6.03 12.21
N LYS A 2 2.83 5.10 12.28
CA LYS A 2 2.97 3.68 11.91
C LYS A 2 2.41 3.41 10.52
N LEU A 3 3.15 2.67 9.71
CA LEU A 3 2.81 2.32 8.32
C LEU A 3 2.61 0.82 8.17
N TYR A 4 1.57 0.41 7.46
CA TYR A 4 1.43 -0.93 6.92
C TYR A 4 1.87 -0.92 5.46
N LEU A 5 2.90 -1.69 5.09
CA LEU A 5 3.39 -1.79 3.72
C LEU A 5 2.68 -2.92 2.98
N ALA A 6 1.62 -2.58 2.24
CA ALA A 6 0.87 -3.51 1.41
C ALA A 6 1.46 -3.57 -0.01
N GLY A 7 1.70 -4.78 -0.48
CA GLY A 7 2.16 -5.05 -1.83
C GLY A 7 2.31 -6.55 -2.07
N PRO A 8 2.40 -6.97 -3.34
CA PRO A 8 2.65 -8.37 -3.66
C PRO A 8 3.98 -8.82 -3.04
N MET A 9 4.05 -10.09 -2.68
CA MET A 9 5.22 -10.66 -1.99
C MET A 9 5.51 -12.10 -2.43
N PHE A 10 5.07 -12.46 -3.63
CA PHE A 10 5.04 -13.83 -4.14
C PHE A 10 6.37 -14.23 -4.79
N THR A 11 7.16 -13.25 -5.24
CA THR A 11 8.44 -13.43 -5.91
C THR A 11 9.60 -12.86 -5.10
N ALA A 12 10.82 -13.35 -5.38
CA ALA A 12 12.02 -12.80 -4.77
C ALA A 12 12.25 -11.32 -5.11
N ALA A 13 11.83 -10.88 -6.30
CA ALA A 13 11.93 -9.49 -6.72
C ALA A 13 11.01 -8.58 -5.88
N GLU A 14 9.75 -9.00 -5.71
CA GLU A 14 8.78 -8.32 -4.86
C GLU A 14 9.24 -8.26 -3.41
N ALA A 15 9.66 -9.40 -2.84
CA ALA A 15 10.17 -9.43 -1.46
C ALA A 15 11.39 -8.51 -1.27
N SER A 16 12.34 -8.53 -2.21
CA SER A 16 13.53 -7.68 -2.14
C SER A 16 13.16 -6.19 -2.20
N TYR A 17 12.21 -5.83 -3.07
CA TYR A 17 11.71 -4.46 -3.18
C TYR A 17 10.98 -4.02 -1.90
N ASN A 18 10.09 -4.85 -1.36
CA ASN A 18 9.34 -4.56 -0.14
C ASN A 18 10.27 -4.31 1.06
N LEU A 19 11.29 -5.16 1.23
CA LEU A 19 12.27 -5.00 2.31
C LEU A 19 13.10 -3.72 2.15
N ALA A 20 13.52 -3.39 0.92
CA ALA A 20 14.24 -2.15 0.63
C ALA A 20 13.37 -0.91 0.89
N LEU A 21 12.11 -0.92 0.45
CA LEU A 21 11.16 0.16 0.67
C LEU A 21 10.83 0.33 2.17
N ALA A 22 10.65 -0.77 2.90
CA ALA A 22 10.46 -0.73 4.35
C ALA A 22 11.68 -0.10 5.07
N ALA A 23 12.90 -0.51 4.70
CA ALA A 23 14.13 0.06 5.24
C ALA A 23 14.24 1.57 4.94
N ARG A 24 13.92 1.99 3.71
CA ARG A 24 13.89 3.41 3.31
C ARG A 24 12.89 4.21 4.14
N LEU A 25 11.66 3.72 4.29
CA LEU A 25 10.63 4.38 5.10
C LEU A 25 11.06 4.49 6.57
N ARG A 26 11.67 3.44 7.13
CA ARG A 26 12.23 3.47 8.48
C ARG A 26 13.35 4.52 8.62
N ALA A 27 14.18 4.71 7.60
CA ALA A 27 15.21 5.76 7.60
C ALA A 27 14.64 7.19 7.67
N HIS A 28 13.37 7.40 7.29
CA HIS A 28 12.63 8.66 7.47
C HIS A 28 11.92 8.76 8.84
N GLY A 29 12.15 7.81 9.75
CA GLY A 29 11.59 7.80 11.10
C GLY A 29 10.15 7.27 11.18
N PHE A 30 9.69 6.50 10.19
CA PHE A 30 8.42 5.79 10.28
C PHE A 30 8.61 4.43 10.97
N GLU A 31 7.63 4.03 11.78
CA GLU A 31 7.50 2.62 12.19
C GLU A 31 6.79 1.88 11.05
N VAL A 32 7.38 0.80 10.53
CA VAL A 32 6.85 0.10 9.35
C VAL A 32 6.63 -1.37 9.67
N TYR A 33 5.40 -1.84 9.47
CA TYR A 33 5.08 -3.26 9.36
C TYR A 33 5.22 -3.69 7.90
N CYS A 34 6.05 -4.71 7.64
CA CYS A 34 6.21 -5.31 6.32
C CYS A 34 5.80 -6.79 6.41
N PRO A 35 4.77 -7.24 5.67
CA PRO A 35 4.33 -8.63 5.70
C PRO A 35 5.44 -9.66 5.41
N ASN A 36 6.47 -9.28 4.63
CA ASN A 36 7.66 -10.11 4.38
C ASN A 36 8.45 -10.50 5.64
N GLU A 37 8.30 -9.76 6.74
CA GLU A 37 9.01 -9.98 8.01
C GLU A 37 8.12 -10.66 9.07
N SER A 38 6.90 -11.07 8.72
CA SER A 38 5.89 -11.57 9.68
C SER A 38 6.13 -13.04 10.11
N GLU A 39 6.91 -13.23 11.17
CA GLU A 39 7.33 -14.54 11.70
C GLU A 39 6.50 -15.04 12.91
N PRO A 40 5.17 -15.16 12.76
CA PRO A 40 4.61 -16.48 13.05
C PRO A 40 3.93 -17.13 11.85
N ILE A 41 3.45 -16.33 10.88
CA ILE A 41 2.66 -16.81 9.74
C ILE A 41 3.52 -17.12 8.50
N ASN A 42 4.73 -16.57 8.42
CA ASN A 42 5.68 -16.90 7.36
C ASN A 42 6.58 -18.09 7.67
N ASP A 43 6.59 -18.60 8.91
CA ASP A 43 7.32 -19.81 9.26
C ASP A 43 6.76 -21.02 8.49
N LYS A 44 7.48 -21.42 7.43
CA LYS A 44 7.10 -22.54 6.56
C LYS A 44 7.41 -23.92 7.16
N THR A 45 7.92 -23.98 8.39
CA THR A 45 8.07 -25.23 9.15
C THR A 45 6.79 -25.60 9.89
N ARG A 46 5.87 -24.64 10.06
CA ARG A 46 4.57 -24.83 10.71
C ARG A 46 3.51 -25.37 9.75
N ASN A 47 2.64 -26.22 10.27
CA ASN A 47 1.51 -26.82 9.54
C ASN A 47 0.14 -26.41 10.09
N ASP A 48 0.10 -25.59 11.14
CA ASP A 48 -1.11 -25.04 11.77
C ASP A 48 -1.51 -23.67 11.20
N ILE A 49 -0.75 -23.15 10.21
CA ILE A 49 -1.04 -21.89 9.55
C ILE A 49 -2.23 -22.05 8.60
N THR A 50 -3.34 -21.38 8.94
CA THR A 50 -4.57 -21.37 8.14
C THR A 50 -4.80 -19.99 7.51
N ALA A 51 -5.61 -19.94 6.45
CA ALA A 51 -6.02 -18.66 5.84
C ALA A 51 -6.73 -17.72 6.85
N ARG A 52 -7.48 -18.27 7.81
CA ARG A 52 -8.13 -17.49 8.87
C ARG A 52 -7.09 -16.84 9.78
N LEU A 53 -6.07 -17.59 10.19
CA LEU A 53 -5.00 -17.05 11.03
C LEU A 53 -4.23 -15.93 10.31
N ILE A 54 -3.90 -16.12 9.03
CA ILE A 54 -3.25 -15.09 8.21
C ILE A 54 -4.10 -13.81 8.19
N TYR A 55 -5.39 -13.95 7.86
CA TYR A 55 -6.33 -12.83 7.85
C TYR A 55 -6.37 -12.07 9.19
N GLU A 56 -6.42 -12.79 10.31
CA GLU A 56 -6.47 -12.17 11.64
C GLU A 56 -5.16 -11.44 11.99
N VAL A 57 -4.01 -12.02 11.65
CA VAL A 57 -2.70 -11.42 11.90
C VAL A 57 -2.50 -10.16 11.05
N ASP A 58 -2.79 -10.23 9.76
CA ASP A 58 -2.62 -9.09 8.84
C ASP A 58 -3.58 -7.96 9.19
N LEU A 59 -4.84 -8.26 9.51
CA LEU A 59 -5.78 -7.22 9.97
C LEU A 59 -5.36 -6.60 11.30
N ALA A 60 -4.85 -7.38 12.27
CA ALA A 60 -4.37 -6.81 13.52
C ALA A 60 -3.21 -5.84 13.30
N ALA A 61 -2.28 -6.17 12.40
CA ALA A 61 -1.17 -5.29 12.03
C ALA A 61 -1.64 -4.03 11.28
N LEU A 62 -2.62 -4.18 10.39
CA LEU A 62 -3.23 -3.07 9.67
C LEU A 62 -3.98 -2.12 10.62
N GLU A 63 -4.78 -2.64 11.55
CA GLU A 63 -5.48 -1.85 12.58
C GLU A 63 -4.52 -1.19 13.58
N ALA A 64 -3.33 -1.75 13.77
CA ALA A 64 -2.28 -1.12 14.57
C ALA A 64 -1.57 0.04 13.85
N SER A 65 -1.82 0.24 12.56
CA SER A 65 -1.17 1.23 11.71
C SER A 65 -2.01 2.50 11.53
N ASN A 66 -1.36 3.63 11.25
CA ASN A 66 -2.03 4.90 10.93
C ASN A 66 -2.32 5.04 9.44
N VAL A 67 -1.40 4.57 8.60
CA VAL A 67 -1.47 4.68 7.13
C VAL A 67 -1.16 3.32 6.51
N LEU A 68 -1.90 2.97 5.46
CA LEU A 68 -1.50 1.89 4.56
C LEU A 68 -0.79 2.48 3.34
N VAL A 69 0.41 1.97 3.06
CA VAL A 69 1.14 2.22 1.81
C VAL A 69 0.76 1.11 0.84
N CYS A 70 0.02 1.45 -0.21
CA CYS A 70 -0.50 0.52 -1.22
C CYS A 70 0.41 0.54 -2.45
N GLN A 71 1.13 -0.56 -2.71
CA GLN A 71 1.75 -0.78 -4.00
C GLN A 71 0.66 -1.12 -5.03
N VAL A 72 0.39 -0.17 -5.91
CA VAL A 72 -0.71 -0.25 -6.88
C VAL A 72 -0.42 -1.39 -7.85
N SER A 73 -1.22 -2.45 -7.74
CA SER A 73 -1.10 -3.68 -8.52
C SER A 73 -2.43 -4.45 -8.54
N GLU A 74 -2.49 -5.52 -9.31
CA GLU A 74 -3.64 -6.43 -9.37
C GLU A 74 -3.66 -7.45 -8.21
N ASP A 75 -2.78 -7.29 -7.20
CA ASP A 75 -2.80 -8.17 -6.03
C ASP A 75 -4.10 -7.98 -5.24
N SER A 76 -4.89 -9.06 -5.17
CA SER A 76 -6.16 -9.06 -4.44
C SER A 76 -5.98 -8.82 -2.94
N GLY A 77 -4.86 -9.26 -2.35
CA GLY A 77 -4.57 -9.04 -0.92
C GLY A 77 -4.39 -7.56 -0.62
N THR A 78 -3.46 -6.92 -1.32
CA THR A 78 -3.21 -5.47 -1.24
C THR A 78 -4.49 -4.66 -1.47
N ASN A 79 -5.32 -5.03 -2.46
CA ASN A 79 -6.58 -4.34 -2.74
C ASN A 79 -7.62 -4.50 -1.62
N TRP A 80 -7.69 -5.69 -0.99
CA TRP A 80 -8.55 -5.93 0.17
C TRP A 80 -8.13 -5.08 1.36
N GLU A 81 -6.84 -5.07 1.67
CA GLU A 81 -6.25 -4.29 2.77
C GLU A 81 -6.46 -2.79 2.57
N ALA A 82 -6.24 -2.28 1.35
CA ALA A 82 -6.47 -0.87 1.02
C ALA A 82 -7.94 -0.47 1.21
N GLY A 83 -8.89 -1.30 0.76
CA GLY A 83 -10.32 -1.07 0.98
C GLY A 83 -10.69 -1.07 2.48
N TYR A 84 -10.09 -1.97 3.26
CA TYR A 84 -10.30 -2.03 4.71
C TYR A 84 -9.79 -0.76 5.41
N MET A 85 -8.55 -0.33 5.12
CA MET A 85 -7.98 0.89 5.68
C MET A 85 -8.77 2.14 5.27
N ASP A 86 -9.27 2.21 4.03
CA ASP A 86 -10.13 3.32 3.60
C ASP A 86 -11.43 3.39 4.43
N CYS A 87 -12.04 2.24 4.73
CA CYS A 87 -13.21 2.16 5.60
C CYS A 87 -12.88 2.62 7.02
N LEU A 88 -11.78 2.12 7.60
CA LEU A 88 -11.31 2.54 8.93
C LEU A 88 -11.13 4.06 9.00
N ALA A 89 -10.44 4.64 8.01
CA ALA A 89 -10.14 6.07 7.93
C ALA A 89 -11.36 6.94 7.60
N LYS A 90 -12.42 6.42 6.98
CA LYS A 90 -13.60 7.25 6.64
C LYS A 90 -14.79 7.04 7.58
N ARG A 91 -14.95 5.85 8.14
CA ARG A 91 -16.19 5.41 8.79
C ARG A 91 -16.03 4.99 10.23
N VAL A 92 -14.80 4.66 10.68
CA VAL A 92 -14.57 4.14 12.03
C VAL A 92 -13.92 5.18 12.92
N ASP A 93 -12.67 5.56 12.64
CA ASP A 93 -11.94 6.54 13.46
C ASP A 93 -10.98 7.36 12.60
N ARG A 94 -11.49 8.51 12.15
CA ARG A 94 -10.75 9.50 11.36
C ARG A 94 -9.55 10.06 12.10
N GLY A 95 -9.49 10.01 13.43
CA GLY A 95 -8.40 10.52 14.25
C GLY A 95 -7.24 9.55 14.31
N ARG A 96 -7.52 8.24 14.40
CA ARG A 96 -6.52 7.15 14.47
C ARG A 96 -5.98 6.73 13.10
N TYR A 97 -6.87 6.58 12.11
CA TYR A 97 -6.55 6.08 10.78
C TYR A 97 -6.52 7.24 9.79
N PHE A 98 -5.35 7.50 9.21
CA PHE A 98 -5.11 8.69 8.40
C PHE A 98 -5.48 8.45 6.93
N GLY A 99 -5.43 7.19 6.48
CA GLY A 99 -5.89 6.79 5.15
C GLY A 99 -4.92 5.85 4.43
N VAL A 100 -5.02 5.87 3.11
CA VAL A 100 -4.26 5.02 2.20
C VAL A 100 -3.50 5.90 1.22
N ILE A 101 -2.22 5.62 1.03
CA ILE A 101 -1.37 6.26 0.01
C ILE A 101 -0.95 5.24 -1.04
N GLY A 102 -1.14 5.57 -2.31
CA GLY A 102 -0.77 4.71 -3.44
C GLY A 102 0.64 4.99 -3.97
N LEU A 103 1.38 3.94 -4.27
CA LEU A 103 2.65 3.96 -5.00
C LEU A 103 2.50 3.15 -6.30
N ALA A 104 2.52 3.82 -7.45
CA ALA A 104 2.32 3.24 -8.77
C ALA A 104 3.55 3.48 -9.65
N THR A 105 4.53 2.57 -9.58
CA THR A 105 5.85 2.72 -10.22
C THR A 105 5.89 2.27 -11.69
N ASP A 106 4.78 1.77 -12.24
CA ASP A 106 4.71 1.42 -13.65
C ASP A 106 4.93 2.65 -14.52
N ILE A 107 6.06 2.67 -15.22
CA ILE A 107 6.48 3.78 -16.07
C ILE A 107 5.47 4.09 -17.20
N ARG A 108 4.64 3.12 -17.59
CA ARG A 108 3.62 3.29 -18.63
C ARG A 108 2.49 4.22 -18.19
N LEU A 109 2.29 4.42 -16.89
CA LEU A 109 1.35 5.40 -16.34
C LEU A 109 1.77 6.85 -16.62
N ARG A 110 3.02 7.07 -17.06
CA ARG A 110 3.53 8.38 -17.44
C ARG A 110 3.28 8.71 -18.92
N THR A 111 2.81 7.75 -19.72
CA THR A 111 2.48 7.97 -21.13
C THR A 111 1.22 8.81 -21.26
N PRO A 112 1.27 10.01 -21.90
CA PRO A 112 0.06 10.75 -22.21
C PRO A 112 -0.81 9.95 -23.20
N PRO A 113 -2.08 9.66 -22.89
CA PRO A 113 -2.96 8.97 -23.81
C PRO A 113 -3.24 9.83 -25.05
N ASP A 114 -3.29 9.20 -26.23
CA ASP A 114 -3.77 9.86 -27.45
C ASP A 114 -5.30 9.88 -27.41
N PRO A 115 -5.96 11.06 -27.36
CA PRO A 115 -7.42 11.15 -27.29
C PRO A 115 -8.12 10.62 -28.56
N ALA A 116 -7.39 10.44 -29.67
CA ALA A 116 -7.92 9.88 -30.90
C ALA A 116 -7.78 8.35 -30.98
N ARG A 117 -7.14 7.69 -30.01
CA ARG A 117 -6.92 6.24 -30.00
C ARG A 117 -7.61 5.56 -28.81
N THR A 118 -7.96 4.29 -28.98
CA THR A 118 -8.54 3.45 -27.93
C THR A 118 -7.96 2.03 -27.98
N GLY A 119 -8.21 1.24 -26.94
CA GLY A 119 -7.76 -0.14 -26.85
C GLY A 119 -6.24 -0.27 -26.80
N ALA A 120 -5.71 -1.37 -27.36
CA ALA A 120 -4.28 -1.69 -27.30
C ALA A 120 -3.38 -0.67 -28.03
N GLU A 121 -3.94 0.12 -28.96
CA GLU A 121 -3.21 1.14 -29.73
C GLU A 121 -3.06 2.48 -28.98
N ASN A 122 -3.75 2.63 -27.84
CA ASN A 122 -3.54 3.75 -26.92
C ASN A 122 -2.68 3.25 -25.76
N GLN A 123 -1.40 3.65 -25.73
CA GLN A 123 -0.41 3.19 -24.74
C GLN A 123 -0.62 3.75 -23.32
N ALA A 124 -1.87 3.97 -22.92
CA ALA A 124 -2.25 4.35 -21.58
C ALA A 124 -2.24 3.10 -20.69
N GLY A 125 -1.42 3.11 -19.63
CA GLY A 125 -1.50 2.07 -18.60
C GLY A 125 -2.89 2.05 -17.94
N TYR A 126 -3.44 0.86 -17.72
CA TYR A 126 -4.70 0.68 -17.01
C TYR A 126 -4.43 0.29 -15.56
N VAL A 127 -5.17 0.93 -14.64
CA VAL A 127 -5.32 0.51 -13.25
C VAL A 127 -6.80 0.58 -12.92
N ASN A 128 -7.31 -0.36 -12.14
CA ASN A 128 -8.71 -0.40 -11.75
C ASN A 128 -9.19 0.97 -11.18
N PRO A 129 -10.18 1.63 -11.80
CA PRO A 129 -10.63 2.96 -11.40
C PRO A 129 -11.22 3.04 -9.98
N LEU A 130 -11.77 1.94 -9.46
CA LEU A 130 -12.26 1.89 -8.08
C LEU A 130 -11.11 2.06 -7.09
N VAL A 131 -10.00 1.37 -7.35
CA VAL A 131 -8.78 1.45 -6.52
C VAL A 131 -8.19 2.86 -6.64
N VAL A 132 -7.97 3.34 -7.87
CA VAL A 132 -7.40 4.67 -8.10
C VAL A 132 -8.25 5.77 -7.46
N GLY A 133 -9.56 5.75 -7.67
CA GLY A 133 -10.49 6.72 -7.09
C GLY A 133 -10.52 6.66 -5.55
N GLY A 134 -10.43 5.47 -4.97
CA GLY A 134 -10.31 5.28 -3.52
C GLY A 134 -9.04 5.94 -2.96
N LEU A 135 -7.89 5.69 -3.60
CA LEU A 135 -6.61 6.27 -3.23
C LEU A 135 -6.59 7.80 -3.40
N GLN A 136 -7.13 8.33 -4.52
CA GLN A 136 -7.28 9.77 -4.75
C GLN A 136 -8.19 10.45 -3.72
N GLY A 137 -9.26 9.78 -3.31
CA GLY A 137 -10.13 10.24 -2.22
C GLY A 137 -9.56 10.04 -0.81
N SER A 138 -8.31 9.56 -0.70
CA SER A 138 -7.60 9.30 0.54
C SER A 138 -6.32 10.16 0.60
N LEU A 139 -5.11 9.59 0.59
CA LEU A 139 -3.86 10.36 0.64
C LEU A 139 -3.21 10.60 -0.73
N GLY A 140 -3.78 10.04 -1.81
CA GLY A 140 -3.32 10.22 -3.19
C GLY A 140 -2.61 9.00 -3.79
N VAL A 141 -2.22 9.12 -5.05
CA VAL A 141 -1.44 8.13 -5.81
C VAL A 141 -0.19 8.81 -6.35
N PHE A 142 0.97 8.21 -6.12
CA PHE A 142 2.27 8.76 -6.47
C PHE A 142 3.01 7.81 -7.41
N LEU A 143 3.74 8.38 -8.38
CA LEU A 143 4.41 7.60 -9.44
C LEU A 143 5.87 7.29 -9.13
N ASP A 144 6.34 7.69 -7.94
CA ASP A 144 7.70 7.47 -7.45
C ASP A 144 7.73 7.55 -5.92
N GLU A 145 8.74 6.91 -5.33
CA GLU A 145 8.93 6.82 -3.89
C GLU A 145 9.22 8.20 -3.26
N GLU A 146 9.93 9.08 -3.94
CA GLU A 146 10.32 10.39 -3.39
C GLU A 146 9.09 11.26 -3.11
N SER A 147 8.20 11.39 -4.10
CA SER A 147 6.97 12.16 -3.96
C SER A 147 6.03 11.55 -2.92
N MET A 148 5.95 10.22 -2.86
CA MET A 148 5.17 9.50 -1.84
C MET A 148 5.71 9.76 -0.43
N VAL A 149 7.02 9.64 -0.23
CA VAL A 149 7.67 9.89 1.06
C VAL A 149 7.46 11.34 1.49
N ALA A 150 7.61 12.30 0.58
CA ALA A 150 7.33 13.71 0.87
C ALA A 150 5.88 13.92 1.37
N ARG A 151 4.89 13.25 0.74
CA ARG A 151 3.51 13.30 1.22
C ARG A 151 3.34 12.66 2.59
N LEU A 152 3.95 11.50 2.85
CA LEU A 152 3.90 10.84 4.17
C LEU A 152 4.47 11.74 5.27
N LEU A 153 5.57 12.44 5.01
CA LEU A 153 6.16 13.39 5.95
C LEU A 153 5.20 14.56 6.24
N ALA A 154 4.57 15.12 5.22
CA ALA A 154 3.54 16.16 5.38
C ALA A 154 2.34 15.67 6.19
N VAL A 155 1.84 14.46 5.92
CA VAL A 155 0.74 13.84 6.69
C VAL A 155 1.14 13.68 8.15
N ARG A 156 2.37 13.21 8.44
CA ARG A 156 2.86 13.09 9.82
C ARG A 156 2.83 14.44 10.53
N ASP A 157 3.34 15.49 9.89
CA ASP A 157 3.36 16.85 10.43
C ASP A 157 1.96 17.44 10.63
N GLU A 158 1.00 17.10 9.77
CA GLU A 158 -0.40 17.55 9.87
C GLU A 158 -1.15 16.87 11.03
N ARG A 159 -0.76 15.62 11.38
CA ARG A 159 -1.58 14.71 12.20
C ARG A 159 -1.01 14.42 13.58
N GLU A 160 0.30 14.59 13.77
CA GLU A 160 0.98 14.36 15.06
C GLU A 160 1.35 15.68 15.80
N ARG A 161 0.88 16.83 15.29
CA ARG A 161 0.89 18.11 16.02
C ARG A 161 -0.35 18.27 16.88
#